data_AF-A0A4W5MJE6-F1
#
_entry.id   AF-A0A4W5MJE6-F1
#
_cell.length_a   1.000
_cell.length_b   1.000
_cell.length_c   1.000
_cell.angle_alpha   90.00
_cell.angle_beta   90.00
_cell.angle_gamma   90.00
#
_symmetry.space_group_name_H-M   'P 1'
#
loop_
_entity.id
_entity.type
_entity.pdbx_description
1 polymer ?
#
loop_
_entity_poly.entity_id
_entity_poly.type
_entity_poly.pdbx_seq_one_letter_code
_entity_poly.pdbx_strand_id
1 'polypeptide(L)'
;ERGRRMKMLRFRSPSIRSLDQEIQVTIRLLDDSEISCSIQRETKGQFLVDHVCNHYSLLEKDYFGIRYVDPEKQRHWLEPNKPIVKQMKSQQPYTMCFRVKFYPHEPMKIKEELTRYLLYLQLKRDVYHGRLLCPFADAAYLGACIVQAELGDYDQDEHPPDYIQDFKLFPKQSLKLERKIIDIHKNELRYCGICSLTAVSNKYNTETA
;
A
#
# COMPACT_ATOMS: atom_id res chain seq x y z
N GLU A 1 -36.98 -65.22 -16.24
CA GLU A 1 -35.97 -64.21 -16.63
C GLU A 1 -36.44 -62.82 -16.20
N ARG A 2 -35.73 -62.15 -15.30
CA ARG A 2 -36.00 -60.76 -14.89
C ARG A 2 -34.79 -59.90 -15.26
N GLY A 3 -34.86 -59.20 -16.39
CA GLY A 3 -33.81 -58.28 -16.84
C GLY A 3 -33.78 -57.01 -16.00
N ARG A 4 -32.68 -56.80 -15.25
CA ARG A 4 -32.38 -55.53 -14.56
C ARG A 4 -32.03 -54.46 -15.59
N ARG A 5 -32.86 -53.42 -15.70
CA ARG A 5 -32.57 -52.23 -16.53
C ARG A 5 -31.55 -51.36 -15.78
N MET A 6 -30.31 -51.31 -16.26
CA MET A 6 -29.28 -50.40 -15.75
C MET A 6 -29.73 -48.95 -15.96
N LYS A 7 -29.79 -48.18 -14.87
CA LYS A 7 -29.96 -46.72 -14.93
C LYS A 7 -28.61 -46.12 -15.37
N MET A 8 -28.55 -45.58 -16.59
CA MET A 8 -27.40 -44.79 -17.00
C MET A 8 -27.35 -43.51 -16.15
N LEU A 9 -26.32 -43.41 -15.30
CA LEU A 9 -25.93 -42.16 -14.67
C LEU A 9 -25.52 -41.20 -15.79
N ARG A 10 -26.35 -40.18 -16.05
CA ARG A 10 -25.97 -39.06 -16.89
C ARG A 10 -24.84 -38.32 -16.20
N PHE A 11 -23.59 -38.59 -16.61
CA PHE A 11 -22.50 -37.66 -16.36
C PHE A 11 -22.85 -36.36 -17.07
N ARG A 12 -23.24 -35.32 -16.32
CA ARG A 12 -23.23 -33.96 -16.83
C ARG A 12 -21.76 -33.60 -17.04
N SER A 13 -21.31 -33.61 -18.29
CA SER A 13 -20.08 -32.94 -18.66
C SER A 13 -20.14 -31.50 -18.14
N PRO A 14 -19.12 -30.99 -17.44
CA PRO A 14 -19.07 -29.58 -17.09
C PRO A 14 -19.19 -28.78 -18.39
N SER A 15 -20.14 -27.84 -18.47
CA SER A 15 -20.25 -27.02 -19.68
C SER A 15 -18.97 -26.21 -19.81
N ILE A 16 -18.28 -26.33 -20.94
CA ILE A 16 -17.05 -25.58 -21.26
C ILE A 16 -17.23 -24.07 -21.03
N ARG A 17 -18.46 -23.55 -21.16
CA ARG A 17 -18.85 -22.16 -20.89
C ARG A 17 -18.57 -21.66 -19.46
N SER A 18 -18.32 -22.52 -18.48
CA SER A 18 -18.06 -22.10 -17.09
C SER A 18 -16.58 -21.81 -16.77
N LEU A 19 -15.67 -22.05 -17.73
CA LEU A 19 -14.22 -21.83 -17.56
C LEU A 19 -13.77 -20.43 -18.03
N ASP A 20 -14.60 -19.74 -18.83
CA ASP A 20 -14.22 -18.51 -19.54
C ASP A 20 -14.80 -17.22 -18.91
N GLN A 21 -15.40 -17.29 -17.72
CA GLN A 21 -15.90 -16.07 -17.08
C GLN A 21 -14.71 -15.26 -16.54
N GLU A 22 -14.25 -14.29 -17.34
CA GLU A 22 -13.30 -13.29 -16.90
C GLU A 22 -13.92 -12.42 -15.80
N ILE A 23 -13.19 -12.27 -14.71
CA ILE A 23 -13.58 -11.47 -13.55
C ILE A 23 -12.67 -10.24 -13.54
N GLN A 24 -13.27 -9.05 -13.53
CA GLN A 24 -12.55 -7.80 -13.41
C GLN A 24 -12.06 -7.58 -11.97
N VAL A 25 -10.79 -7.20 -11.84
CA VAL A 25 -10.14 -6.85 -10.57
C VAL A 25 -9.50 -5.49 -10.71
N THR A 26 -9.72 -4.62 -9.73
CA THR A 26 -9.08 -3.31 -9.59
C THR A 26 -8.16 -3.32 -8.39
N ILE A 27 -6.92 -2.88 -8.59
CA ILE A 27 -5.88 -2.77 -7.56
C ILE A 27 -5.55 -1.29 -7.36
N ARG A 28 -5.84 -0.77 -6.17
CA ARG A 28 -5.40 0.56 -5.77
C ARG A 28 -3.96 0.52 -5.31
N LEU A 29 -3.13 1.33 -5.94
CA LEU A 29 -1.69 1.40 -5.71
C LEU A 29 -1.34 2.31 -4.52
N LEU A 30 -0.05 2.51 -4.27
CA LEU A 30 0.46 3.24 -3.10
C LEU A 30 0.34 4.76 -3.24
N ASP A 31 0.24 5.28 -4.46
CA ASP A 31 -0.03 6.68 -4.82
C ASP A 31 -1.53 6.96 -5.03
N ASP A 32 -2.39 6.00 -4.66
CA ASP A 32 -3.85 6.02 -4.85
C ASP A 32 -4.33 5.97 -6.32
N SER A 33 -3.42 5.81 -7.29
CA SER A 33 -3.79 5.40 -8.64
C SER A 33 -4.36 3.97 -8.67
N GLU A 34 -5.06 3.62 -9.75
CA GLU A 34 -5.70 2.31 -9.90
C GLU A 34 -5.29 1.66 -11.21
N ILE A 35 -4.96 0.36 -11.14
CA ILE A 35 -4.78 -0.50 -12.31
C ILE A 35 -5.81 -1.62 -12.26
N SER A 36 -6.23 -2.11 -13.44
CA SER A 36 -7.23 -3.18 -13.54
C SER A 36 -6.77 -4.28 -14.48
N CYS A 37 -7.20 -5.51 -14.19
CA CYS A 37 -6.93 -6.69 -15.01
C CYS A 37 -8.07 -7.71 -14.92
N SER A 38 -8.18 -8.56 -15.95
CA SER A 38 -9.05 -9.75 -15.93
C SER A 38 -8.34 -10.94 -15.26
N ILE A 39 -9.07 -11.68 -14.42
CA ILE A 39 -8.63 -12.98 -13.90
C ILE A 39 -9.62 -14.09 -14.23
N GLN A 40 -9.16 -15.34 -14.20
CA GLN A 40 -10.00 -16.53 -14.28
C GLN A 40 -10.23 -17.13 -12.88
N ARG A 41 -11.16 -18.07 -12.78
CA ARG A 41 -11.58 -18.68 -11.50
C ARG A 41 -10.43 -19.33 -10.71
N GLU A 42 -9.46 -19.92 -11.40
CA GLU A 42 -8.31 -20.59 -10.78
C GLU A 42 -7.04 -19.72 -10.73
N THR A 43 -7.10 -18.46 -11.17
CA THR A 43 -5.96 -17.52 -11.08
C THR A 43 -5.54 -17.35 -9.62
N LYS A 44 -4.25 -17.59 -9.35
CA LYS A 44 -3.66 -17.51 -8.02
C LYS A 44 -3.31 -16.07 -7.64
N GLY A 45 -3.25 -15.79 -6.34
CA GLY A 45 -2.90 -14.46 -5.83
C GLY A 45 -1.56 -13.93 -6.33
N GLN A 46 -0.58 -14.81 -6.57
CA GLN A 46 0.73 -14.46 -7.10
C GLN A 46 0.64 -13.69 -8.42
N PHE A 47 -0.34 -14.01 -9.28
CA PHE A 47 -0.54 -13.31 -10.55
C PHE A 47 -0.75 -11.80 -10.35
N LEU A 48 -1.58 -11.40 -9.37
CA LEU A 48 -1.82 -9.97 -9.12
C LEU A 48 -0.60 -9.28 -8.51
N VAL A 49 0.15 -9.98 -7.65
CA VAL A 49 1.41 -9.46 -7.09
C VAL A 49 2.40 -9.21 -8.21
N ASP A 50 2.61 -10.19 -9.09
CA ASP A 50 3.50 -10.06 -10.25
C ASP A 50 3.02 -8.97 -11.20
N HIS A 51 1.71 -8.86 -11.44
CA HIS A 51 1.13 -7.82 -12.30
C HIS A 51 1.47 -6.41 -11.80
N VAL A 52 1.31 -6.13 -10.51
CA VAL A 52 1.66 -4.83 -9.92
C VAL A 52 3.17 -4.61 -9.92
N CYS A 53 3.96 -5.61 -9.52
CA CYS A 53 5.41 -5.49 -9.51
C CYS A 53 5.97 -5.25 -10.92
N ASN A 54 5.42 -5.88 -11.95
CA ASN A 54 5.82 -5.65 -13.34
C ASN A 54 5.39 -4.27 -13.84
N HIS A 55 4.20 -3.78 -13.45
CA HIS A 55 3.75 -2.42 -13.76
C HIS A 55 4.76 -1.37 -13.26
N TYR A 56 5.30 -1.57 -12.06
CA TYR A 56 6.34 -0.71 -11.47
C TYR A 56 7.76 -1.01 -11.95
N SER A 57 8.01 -2.13 -12.64
CA SER A 57 9.37 -2.68 -12.83
C SER A 57 10.13 -2.92 -11.52
N LEU A 58 9.41 -3.30 -10.46
CA LEU A 58 9.91 -3.42 -9.09
C LEU A 58 10.83 -4.64 -8.91
N LEU A 59 12.04 -4.42 -8.40
CA LEU A 59 13.02 -5.49 -8.14
C LEU A 59 12.92 -6.04 -6.71
N GLU A 60 12.83 -5.18 -5.70
CA GLU A 60 12.80 -5.58 -4.29
C GLU A 60 11.36 -5.86 -3.81
N LYS A 61 10.75 -6.93 -4.32
CA LYS A 61 9.30 -7.22 -4.18
C LYS A 61 8.87 -7.70 -2.79
N ASP A 62 9.79 -8.22 -1.97
CA ASP A 62 9.48 -8.95 -0.74
C ASP A 62 8.79 -8.12 0.35
N TYR A 63 8.88 -6.79 0.26
CA TYR A 63 8.25 -5.87 1.21
C TYR A 63 6.75 -5.68 0.98
N PHE A 64 6.24 -6.05 -0.18
CA PHE A 64 4.90 -5.66 -0.61
C PHE A 64 3.92 -6.83 -0.67
N GLY A 65 2.63 -6.50 -0.66
CA GLY A 65 1.57 -7.48 -0.83
C GLY A 65 0.26 -6.83 -1.26
N ILE A 66 -0.70 -7.67 -1.58
CA ILE A 66 -2.06 -7.24 -1.90
C ILE A 66 -2.95 -7.54 -0.71
N ARG A 67 -3.73 -6.54 -0.29
CA ARG A 67 -4.68 -6.62 0.81
C ARG A 67 -6.08 -6.35 0.30
N TYR A 68 -7.07 -7.05 0.83
CA TYR A 68 -8.48 -6.81 0.57
C TYR A 68 -9.24 -6.58 1.88
N VAL A 69 -10.51 -6.19 1.75
CA VAL A 69 -11.44 -6.02 2.87
C VAL A 69 -12.62 -6.95 2.62
N ASP A 70 -12.96 -7.79 3.60
CA ASP A 70 -14.11 -8.68 3.51
C ASP A 70 -15.43 -7.95 3.81
N PRO A 71 -16.60 -8.59 3.59
CA PRO A 71 -17.90 -7.99 3.92
C PRO A 71 -18.03 -7.54 5.38
N GLU A 72 -17.34 -8.23 6.30
CA GLU A 72 -17.26 -7.94 7.74
C GLU A 72 -16.27 -6.81 8.10
N LYS A 73 -15.78 -6.08 7.09
CA LYS A 73 -14.83 -4.95 7.20
C LYS A 73 -13.47 -5.33 7.79
N GLN A 74 -13.13 -6.62 7.82
CA GLN A 74 -11.82 -7.11 8.23
C GLN A 74 -10.83 -7.04 7.09
N ARG A 75 -9.58 -6.73 7.44
CA ARG A 75 -8.50 -6.57 6.47
C ARG A 75 -7.72 -7.88 6.36
N HIS A 76 -7.56 -8.37 5.14
CA HIS A 76 -6.87 -9.63 4.87
C HIS A 76 -5.77 -9.46 3.83
N TRP A 77 -4.64 -10.14 4.02
CA TRP A 77 -3.62 -10.27 2.99
C TRP A 77 -4.01 -11.38 2.02
N LEU A 78 -3.87 -11.11 0.73
CA LEU A 78 -4.03 -12.09 -0.32
C LEU A 78 -2.89 -13.11 -0.23
N GLU A 79 -3.24 -14.39 -0.14
CA GLU A 79 -2.29 -15.49 -0.15
C GLU A 79 -1.86 -15.79 -1.59
N PRO A 80 -0.55 -15.71 -1.92
CA PRO A 80 -0.11 -15.83 -3.31
C PRO A 80 -0.36 -17.21 -3.92
N ASN A 81 -0.32 -18.26 -3.11
CA ASN A 81 -0.41 -19.65 -3.57
C ASN A 81 -1.86 -20.16 -3.74
N LYS A 82 -2.87 -19.39 -3.32
CA LYS A 82 -4.28 -19.78 -3.37
C LYS A 82 -5.03 -19.04 -4.50
N PRO A 83 -6.06 -19.66 -5.11
CA PRO A 83 -6.91 -18.98 -6.08
C PRO A 83 -7.59 -17.74 -5.48
N ILE A 84 -7.57 -16.61 -6.19
CA ILE A 84 -8.10 -15.33 -5.72
C ILE A 84 -9.59 -15.46 -5.39
N VAL A 85 -10.37 -16.06 -6.29
CA VAL A 85 -11.82 -16.24 -6.13
C VAL A 85 -12.18 -17.06 -4.89
N LYS A 86 -11.32 -17.99 -4.44
CA LYS A 86 -11.56 -18.78 -3.22
C LYS A 86 -11.27 -18.01 -1.93
N GLN A 87 -10.47 -16.93 -2.02
CA GLN A 87 -10.15 -16.06 -0.89
C GLN A 87 -11.16 -14.90 -0.79
N MET A 88 -11.63 -14.42 -1.93
CA MET A 88 -12.58 -13.31 -1.99
C MET A 88 -13.98 -13.76 -1.56
N LYS A 89 -14.43 -13.20 -0.44
CA LYS A 89 -15.81 -13.37 0.06
C LYS A 89 -16.76 -12.26 -0.39
N SER A 90 -16.21 -11.17 -0.95
CA SER A 90 -16.99 -10.03 -1.42
C SER A 90 -17.64 -10.30 -2.78
N GLN A 91 -18.68 -9.52 -3.10
CA GLN A 91 -19.26 -9.53 -4.45
C GLN A 91 -18.32 -8.85 -5.46
N GLN A 92 -18.43 -9.27 -6.72
CA GLN A 92 -17.68 -8.69 -7.84
C GLN A 92 -18.27 -7.31 -8.24
N PRO A 93 -17.47 -6.42 -8.83
CA PRO A 93 -16.03 -6.55 -9.14
C PRO A 93 -15.16 -6.49 -7.87
N TYR A 94 -13.98 -7.10 -7.93
CA TYR A 94 -13.07 -7.11 -6.78
C TYR A 94 -12.21 -5.85 -6.73
N THR A 95 -12.18 -5.20 -5.57
CA THR A 95 -11.25 -4.09 -5.29
C THR A 95 -10.27 -4.50 -4.20
N MET A 96 -8.99 -4.29 -4.47
CA MET A 96 -7.89 -4.63 -3.57
C MET A 96 -6.91 -3.48 -3.47
N CYS A 97 -5.93 -3.59 -2.58
CA CYS A 97 -4.92 -2.55 -2.37
C CYS A 97 -3.52 -3.17 -2.36
N PHE A 98 -2.61 -2.64 -3.16
CA PHE A 98 -1.19 -2.94 -3.05
C PHE A 98 -0.58 -2.12 -1.91
N ARG A 99 0.03 -2.77 -0.92
CA ARG A 99 0.50 -2.13 0.32
C ARG A 99 1.81 -2.76 0.78
N VAL A 100 2.55 -2.06 1.64
CA VAL A 100 3.69 -2.65 2.34
C VAL A 100 3.18 -3.66 3.35
N LYS A 101 3.69 -4.89 3.27
CA LYS A 101 3.36 -6.00 4.16
C LYS A 101 4.43 -6.16 5.25
N PHE A 102 5.70 -5.96 4.88
CA PHE A 102 6.83 -6.07 5.79
C PHE A 102 7.68 -4.81 5.66
N TYR A 103 7.84 -4.08 6.76
CA TYR A 103 8.76 -2.95 6.82
C TYR A 103 10.19 -3.46 6.98
N PRO A 104 11.18 -2.90 6.26
CA PRO A 104 12.56 -3.31 6.41
C PRO A 104 13.11 -2.90 7.78
N HIS A 105 13.78 -3.84 8.46
CA HIS A 105 14.52 -3.57 9.70
C HIS A 105 15.67 -2.59 9.51
N GLU A 106 16.22 -2.53 8.29
CA GLU A 106 17.33 -1.64 7.95
C GLU A 106 17.04 -0.99 6.59
N PRO A 107 16.34 0.15 6.58
CA PRO A 107 15.87 0.78 5.35
C PRO A 107 16.99 1.31 4.48
N MET A 108 18.14 1.59 5.10
CA MET A 108 19.38 1.96 4.42
C MET A 108 19.93 0.84 3.51
N LYS A 109 19.48 -0.41 3.73
CA LYS A 109 19.85 -1.54 2.87
C LYS A 109 19.00 -1.63 1.61
N ILE A 110 17.88 -0.91 1.53
CA ILE A 110 17.07 -0.83 0.31
C ILE A 110 17.88 -0.09 -0.73
N LYS A 111 18.17 -0.76 -1.85
CA LYS A 111 19.06 -0.23 -2.90
C LYS A 111 18.27 0.49 -3.98
N GLU A 112 17.09 -0.01 -4.30
CA GLU A 112 16.21 0.50 -5.33
C GLU A 112 15.49 1.77 -4.84
N GLU A 113 15.67 2.85 -5.59
CA GLU A 113 15.03 4.13 -5.30
C GLU A 113 13.50 4.04 -5.32
N LEU A 114 12.95 3.31 -6.28
CA LEU A 114 11.52 3.07 -6.38
C LEU A 114 10.98 2.36 -5.12
N THR A 115 11.67 1.35 -4.61
CA THR A 115 11.26 0.67 -3.38
C THR A 115 11.26 1.61 -2.19
N ARG A 116 12.30 2.46 -2.05
CA ARG A 116 12.33 3.51 -1.00
C ARG A 116 11.15 4.47 -1.15
N TYR A 117 10.84 4.92 -2.36
CA TYR A 117 9.73 5.82 -2.63
C TYR A 117 8.37 5.19 -2.29
N LEU A 118 8.14 3.94 -2.68
CA LEU A 118 6.91 3.21 -2.34
C LEU A 118 6.76 3.00 -0.83
N LEU A 119 7.86 2.70 -0.11
CA LEU A 119 7.85 2.64 1.35
C LEU A 119 7.45 4.00 1.97
N TYR A 120 7.97 5.11 1.44
CA TYR A 120 7.57 6.44 1.87
C TYR A 120 6.09 6.73 1.65
N LEU A 121 5.54 6.40 0.48
CA LEU A 121 4.12 6.59 0.22
C LEU A 121 3.24 5.83 1.22
N GLN A 122 3.66 4.62 1.60
CA GLN A 122 2.97 3.89 2.65
C GLN A 122 3.11 4.57 4.01
N LEU A 123 4.31 5.00 4.40
CA LEU A 123 4.55 5.65 5.69
C LEU A 123 3.76 6.95 5.81
N LYS A 124 3.77 7.79 4.78
CA LYS A 124 2.93 9.00 4.69
C LYS A 124 1.45 8.67 4.90
N ARG A 125 0.95 7.60 4.26
CA ARG A 125 -0.43 7.12 4.43
C ARG A 125 -0.70 6.63 5.86
N ASP A 126 0.22 5.89 6.46
CA ASP A 126 0.04 5.34 7.80
C ASP A 126 0.13 6.43 8.88
N VAL A 127 0.94 7.46 8.68
CA VAL A 127 0.95 8.69 9.48
C VAL A 127 -0.41 9.41 9.36
N TYR A 128 -0.88 9.66 8.14
CA TYR A 128 -2.17 10.32 7.89
C TYR A 128 -3.36 9.57 8.49
N HIS A 129 -3.34 8.24 8.51
CA HIS A 129 -4.39 7.43 9.12
C HIS A 129 -4.17 7.14 10.61
N GLY A 130 -3.12 7.67 11.24
CA GLY A 130 -2.82 7.46 12.66
C GLY A 130 -2.50 6.02 13.03
N ARG A 131 -1.94 5.26 12.08
CA ARG A 131 -1.48 3.87 12.30
C ARG A 131 -0.07 3.82 12.87
N LEU A 132 0.70 4.88 12.70
CA LEU A 132 2.00 5.04 13.34
C LEU A 132 1.80 5.76 14.68
N LEU A 133 2.01 5.02 15.77
CA LEU A 133 2.12 5.63 17.09
C LEU A 133 3.53 6.19 17.24
N CYS A 134 3.65 7.51 17.30
CA CYS A 134 4.92 8.18 17.50
C CYS A 134 4.76 9.32 18.52
N PRO A 135 5.78 9.59 19.35
CA PRO A 135 5.79 10.76 20.22
C PRO A 135 5.63 12.08 19.45
N PHE A 136 5.24 13.15 20.15
CA PHE A 136 5.02 14.46 19.51
C PHE A 136 6.24 14.98 18.73
N ALA A 137 7.44 14.76 19.26
CA ALA A 137 8.68 15.20 18.60
C ALA A 137 8.90 14.45 17.27
N ASP A 138 8.63 13.15 17.26
CA ASP A 138 8.78 12.30 16.08
C ASP A 138 7.70 12.60 15.04
N ALA A 139 6.46 12.81 15.47
CA ALA A 139 5.38 13.29 14.60
C ALA A 139 5.77 14.62 13.93
N ALA A 140 6.30 15.58 14.69
CA ALA A 140 6.73 16.86 14.11
C ALA A 140 7.88 16.70 13.11
N TYR A 141 8.86 15.85 13.43
CA TYR A 141 9.98 15.57 12.54
C TYR A 141 9.53 14.86 11.25
N LEU A 142 8.69 13.84 11.35
CA LEU A 142 8.11 13.14 10.21
C LEU A 142 7.28 14.08 9.33
N GLY A 143 6.47 14.95 9.95
CA GLY A 143 5.73 15.98 9.23
C GLY A 143 6.66 16.91 8.45
N ALA A 144 7.76 17.35 9.06
CA ALA A 144 8.75 18.20 8.40
C ALA A 144 9.47 17.48 7.25
N CYS A 145 9.81 16.20 7.41
CA CYS A 145 10.37 15.40 6.31
C CYS A 145 9.39 15.22 5.15
N ILE A 146 8.09 15.04 5.42
CA ILE A 146 7.06 14.97 4.37
C ILE A 146 6.97 16.32 3.67
N VAL A 147 6.90 17.43 4.40
CA VAL A 147 6.84 18.78 3.82
C VAL A 147 8.06 19.06 2.94
N GLN A 148 9.27 18.77 3.42
CA GLN A 148 10.51 18.89 2.65
C GLN A 148 10.48 18.04 1.37
N ALA A 149 9.90 16.84 1.42
CA ALA A 149 9.80 15.96 0.25
C ALA A 149 8.81 16.48 -0.80
N GLU A 150 7.76 17.20 -0.38
CA GLU A 150 6.69 17.68 -1.28
C GLU A 150 6.93 19.09 -1.79
N LEU A 151 7.55 19.95 -0.98
CA LEU A 151 7.76 21.37 -1.27
C LEU A 151 9.22 21.73 -1.58
N GLY A 152 10.18 20.86 -1.27
CA GLY A 152 11.61 21.18 -1.36
C GLY A 152 12.11 21.95 -0.14
N ASP A 153 13.22 22.67 -0.29
CA ASP A 153 13.80 23.47 0.79
C ASP A 153 12.90 24.65 1.16
N TYR A 154 12.86 25.01 2.44
CA TYR A 154 12.15 26.20 2.88
C TYR A 154 12.68 27.49 2.22
N ASP A 155 11.76 28.22 1.61
CA ASP A 155 11.93 29.57 1.06
C ASP A 155 10.94 30.56 1.71
N GLN A 156 11.40 31.73 2.16
CA GLN A 156 10.55 32.70 2.87
C GLN A 156 9.53 33.42 1.97
N ASP A 157 9.83 33.57 0.69
CA ASP A 157 8.97 34.24 -0.28
C ASP A 157 7.87 33.29 -0.79
N GLU A 158 8.15 31.98 -0.81
CA GLU A 158 7.19 30.94 -1.24
C GLU A 158 6.36 30.35 -0.08
N HIS A 159 6.89 30.34 1.15
CA HIS A 159 6.25 29.66 2.30
C HIS A 159 5.73 30.66 3.36
N PRO A 160 4.46 31.12 3.26
CA PRO A 160 3.83 31.97 4.28
C PRO A 160 3.74 31.25 5.64
N PRO A 161 3.45 31.93 6.76
CA PRO A 161 3.50 31.32 8.10
C PRO A 161 2.61 30.08 8.34
N ASP A 162 1.59 29.86 7.51
CA ASP A 162 0.56 28.82 7.62
C ASP A 162 0.53 27.85 6.43
N TYR A 163 1.58 27.84 5.59
CA TYR A 163 1.68 27.05 4.36
C TYR A 163 1.41 25.54 4.48
N ILE A 164 1.45 24.97 5.69
CA ILE A 164 1.17 23.54 5.93
C ILE A 164 -0.26 23.26 6.41
N GLN A 165 -1.09 24.29 6.63
CA GLN A 165 -2.45 24.12 7.13
C GLN A 165 -3.30 23.27 6.17
N ASP A 166 -3.07 23.42 4.86
CA ASP A 166 -3.77 22.64 3.83
C ASP A 166 -3.13 21.25 3.60
N PHE A 167 -1.91 21.03 4.09
CA PHE A 167 -1.27 19.72 4.10
C PHE A 167 -1.89 18.88 5.21
N LYS A 168 -2.81 17.98 4.84
CA LYS A 168 -3.41 17.02 5.76
C LYS A 168 -2.41 15.90 6.08
N LEU A 169 -1.46 16.17 6.98
CA LEU A 169 -0.39 15.24 7.36
C LEU A 169 -0.84 14.24 8.42
N PHE A 170 -1.64 14.68 9.40
CA PHE A 170 -2.05 13.88 10.56
C PHE A 170 -3.57 13.88 10.76
N PRO A 171 -4.17 12.82 11.33
CA PRO A 171 -5.61 12.81 11.65
C PRO A 171 -6.02 13.90 12.65
N LYS A 172 -5.11 14.25 13.56
CA LYS A 172 -5.27 15.30 14.58
C LYS A 172 -4.14 16.32 14.46
N GLN A 173 -4.11 17.01 13.33
CA GLN A 173 -3.16 18.09 13.09
C GLN A 173 -3.56 19.30 13.93
N SER A 174 -2.71 19.67 14.90
CA SER A 174 -2.93 20.82 15.78
C SER A 174 -2.01 21.97 15.40
N LEU A 175 -2.40 23.21 15.67
CA LEU A 175 -1.56 24.39 15.45
C LEU A 175 -0.18 24.27 16.15
N LYS A 176 -0.14 23.59 17.32
CA LYS A 176 1.13 23.34 18.03
C LYS A 176 2.05 22.40 17.24
N LEU A 177 1.48 21.35 16.65
CA LEU A 177 2.21 20.41 15.81
C LEU A 177 2.69 21.10 14.52
N GLU A 178 1.81 21.87 13.88
CA GLU A 178 2.14 22.62 12.67
C GLU A 178 3.31 23.58 12.90
N ARG A 179 3.25 24.40 13.95
CA ARG A 179 4.36 25.30 14.30
C ARG A 179 5.68 24.57 14.47
N LYS A 180 5.66 23.37 15.09
CA LYS A 180 6.88 22.58 15.27
C LYS A 180 7.37 21.96 13.96
N ILE A 181 6.48 21.51 13.08
CA ILE A 181 6.82 21.04 11.73
C ILE A 181 7.52 22.16 10.95
N ILE A 182 6.95 23.36 10.95
CA ILE A 182 7.50 24.53 10.25
C ILE A 182 8.87 24.90 10.79
N ASP A 183 9.04 24.90 12.11
CA ASP A 183 10.30 25.19 12.79
C ASP A 183 11.41 24.20 12.36
N ILE A 184 11.10 22.89 12.33
CA ILE A 184 12.04 21.86 11.87
C ILE A 184 12.35 22.04 10.38
N HIS A 185 11.35 22.24 9.53
CA HIS A 185 11.54 22.44 8.09
C HIS A 185 12.45 23.64 7.79
N LYS A 186 12.27 24.75 8.51
CA LYS A 186 13.07 25.97 8.36
C LYS A 186 14.54 25.80 8.78
N ASN A 187 14.78 25.06 9.87
CA ASN A 187 16.04 25.14 10.61
C ASN A 187 16.89 23.86 10.54
N GLU A 188 16.27 22.69 10.39
CA GLU A 188 16.93 21.39 10.56
C GLU A 188 17.07 20.60 9.25
N LEU A 189 16.28 20.90 8.22
CA LEU A 189 16.23 20.12 6.97
C LEU A 189 16.83 20.81 5.74
N ARG A 190 17.40 22.03 5.88
CA ARG A 190 18.03 22.74 4.76
C ARG A 190 19.15 21.91 4.14
N TYR A 191 19.20 21.88 2.80
CA TYR A 191 20.16 21.13 2.00
C TYR A 191 19.98 19.60 2.01
N CYS A 192 18.85 19.11 2.51
CA CYS A 192 18.52 17.69 2.53
C CYS A 192 17.79 17.26 1.24
N GLY A 193 18.26 17.72 0.08
CA GLY A 193 17.62 17.49 -1.23
C GLY A 193 17.50 16.02 -1.66
N ILE A 194 17.97 15.05 -0.87
CA ILE A 194 17.97 13.62 -1.21
C ILE A 194 17.61 12.69 -0.01
N CYS A 195 17.39 13.19 1.23
CA CYS A 195 17.36 12.30 2.41
C CYS A 195 16.01 12.15 3.14
N SER A 196 14.89 12.51 2.53
CA SER A 196 13.55 12.38 3.14
C SER A 196 13.15 10.90 3.35
N LEU A 197 13.56 9.99 2.45
CA LEU A 197 13.28 8.56 2.56
C LEU A 197 14.09 7.88 3.68
N THR A 198 15.34 8.33 3.84
CA THR A 198 16.29 7.83 4.83
C THR A 198 15.91 8.26 6.24
N ALA A 199 15.54 9.54 6.43
CA ALA A 199 15.22 10.10 7.74
C ALA A 199 13.96 9.49 8.37
N VAL A 200 12.89 9.32 7.58
CA VAL A 200 11.62 8.71 8.01
C VAL A 200 11.82 7.26 8.41
N SER A 201 12.65 6.54 7.67
CA SER A 201 12.85 5.11 7.88
C SER A 201 13.89 4.79 8.97
N ASN A 202 14.89 5.65 9.16
CA ASN A 202 15.88 5.52 10.24
C ASN A 202 15.27 5.61 11.64
N LYS A 203 14.27 6.49 11.86
CA LYS A 203 13.59 6.58 13.18
C LYS A 203 12.67 5.40 13.48
N TYR A 204 12.06 4.79 12.46
CA TYR A 204 11.15 3.66 12.66
C TYR A 204 11.85 2.47 13.32
N ASN A 205 13.13 2.23 13.01
CA ASN A 205 13.85 1.07 13.55
C ASN A 205 14.46 1.25 14.94
N THR A 206 14.52 2.49 15.45
CA THR A 206 14.98 2.73 16.83
C THR A 206 13.87 2.56 17.87
N GLU A 207 12.59 2.56 17.48
CA GLU A 207 11.45 2.51 18.42
C GLU A 207 10.71 1.17 18.45
N THR A 208 11.00 0.24 17.52
CA THR A 208 10.42 -1.12 17.50
C THR A 208 11.41 -2.23 17.88
N ALA A 209 12.50 -1.90 18.57
CA ALA A 209 13.45 -2.87 19.16
C ALA A 209 13.32 -2.90 20.69
#